data_AF-A0A090QY21-F1
#
_entry.id   AF-A0A090QY21-F1
#
_cell.length_a   1.000
_cell.length_b   1.000
_cell.length_c   1.000
_cell.angle_alpha   90.00
_cell.angle_beta   90.00
_cell.angle_gamma   90.00
#
_symmetry.space_group_name_H-M   'P 1'
#
loop_
_entity.id
_entity.type
_entity.pdbx_description
1 polymer ?
#
loop_
_entity_poly.entity_id
_entity_poly.type
_entity_poly.pdbx_seq_one_letter_code
_entity_poly.pdbx_strand_id
1 'polypeptide(L)'
;MFVDTQSILIVCCGSMFVALMQYNIGQFLGAAKIAAKAFIFKIDNPEDLIAKIVEMADAARKGGFLALEEMEVDNSFLRKGVDLLVDGHDARWCVPRWKKTSV
;
A
#
# COMPACT_ATOMS: atom_id res chain seq x y z
N MET A 1 10.46 11.58 41.22
CA MET A 1 10.43 10.28 40.50
C MET A 1 9.00 10.12 39.98
N PHE A 2 8.81 10.00 38.66
CA PHE A 2 7.47 9.97 38.00
C PHE A 2 7.18 8.62 37.31
N VAL A 3 7.95 7.59 37.65
CA VAL A 3 7.79 6.23 37.10
C VAL A 3 7.28 5.36 38.24
N ASP A 4 5.98 5.14 38.26
CA ASP A 4 5.29 4.26 39.19
C ASP A 4 4.82 3.01 38.43
N THR A 5 5.20 1.85 38.94
CA THR A 5 4.95 0.56 38.29
C THR A 5 3.46 0.27 38.11
N GLN A 6 2.60 0.72 39.04
CA GLN A 6 1.15 0.52 38.92
C GLN A 6 0.54 1.43 37.85
N SER A 7 1.01 2.68 37.76
CA SER A 7 0.51 3.65 36.78
C SER A 7 0.75 3.19 35.34
N ILE A 8 1.93 2.63 35.04
CA ILE A 8 2.26 2.11 33.70
C ILE A 8 1.42 0.87 33.37
N LEU A 9 1.19 0.00 34.37
CA LEU A 9 0.47 -1.25 34.18
C LEU A 9 -1.02 -0.99 33.88
N ILE A 10 -1.65 -0.03 34.56
CA ILE A 10 -3.05 0.35 34.30
C ILE A 10 -3.21 0.99 32.92
N VAL A 11 -2.30 1.86 32.50
CA VAL A 11 -2.39 2.53 31.20
C VAL A 11 -2.15 1.55 30.05
N CYS A 12 -1.12 0.69 30.15
CA CYS A 12 -0.84 -0.30 29.11
C CYS A 12 -1.93 -1.40 29.05
N CYS A 13 -2.32 -1.98 30.18
CA CYS A 13 -3.37 -3.01 30.18
C CYS A 13 -4.74 -2.43 29.85
N GLY A 14 -5.09 -1.25 30.38
CA GLY A 14 -6.38 -0.60 30.15
C GLY A 14 -6.56 -0.19 28.69
N SER A 15 -5.56 0.46 28.09
CA SER A 15 -5.64 0.85 26.67
C SER A 15 -5.71 -0.36 25.73
N MET A 16 -4.99 -1.44 26.03
CA MET A 16 -5.03 -2.68 25.26
C MET A 16 -6.41 -3.36 25.34
N PHE A 17 -7.03 -3.39 26.52
CA PHE A 17 -8.34 -4.02 26.71
C PHE A 17 -9.47 -3.23 26.03
N VAL A 18 -9.41 -1.89 26.09
CA VAL A 18 -10.35 -1.02 25.37
C VAL A 18 -10.23 -1.19 23.85
N ALA A 19 -9.00 -1.30 23.33
CA ALA A 19 -8.77 -1.55 21.90
C ALA A 19 -9.37 -2.89 21.44
N LEU A 20 -9.27 -3.94 22.26
CA LEU A 20 -9.86 -5.25 21.97
C LEU A 20 -11.40 -5.27 22.05
N MET A 21 -12.00 -4.41 22.88
CA MET A 21 -13.48 -4.27 22.92
C MET A 21 -14.03 -3.50 21.71
N GLN A 22 -13.28 -2.53 21.19
CA GLN A 22 -13.73 -1.68 20.09
C GLN A 22 -13.56 -2.32 18.70
N TYR A 23 -12.59 -3.23 18.55
CA TYR A 23 -12.24 -3.84 17.26
C TYR A 23 -12.30 -5.37 17.33
N ASN A 24 -12.81 -6.00 16.27
CA ASN A 24 -12.74 -7.47 16.14
C ASN A 24 -11.25 -7.91 16.11
N ILE A 25 -10.92 -9.05 16.72
CA ILE A 25 -9.57 -9.63 16.81
C ILE A 25 -8.85 -9.64 15.45
N GLY A 26 -9.58 -9.88 14.35
CA GLY A 26 -9.03 -9.83 12.99
C GLY A 26 -8.54 -8.43 12.55
N GLN A 27 -9.21 -7.36 12.98
CA GLN A 27 -8.81 -5.98 12.69
C GLN A 27 -7.68 -5.50 13.60
N PHE A 28 -7.62 -5.96 14.85
CA PHE A 28 -6.51 -5.64 15.76
C PHE A 28 -5.18 -6.24 15.30
N LEU A 29 -5.19 -7.51 14.84
CA LEU A 29 -4.01 -8.14 14.23
C LEU A 29 -3.61 -7.49 12.90
N GLY A 30 -4.61 -7.07 12.10
CA GLY A 30 -4.39 -6.28 10.90
C GLY A 30 -3.75 -4.92 11.19
N ALA A 31 -4.25 -4.20 12.19
CA ALA A 31 -3.72 -2.91 12.62
C ALA A 31 -2.31 -3.03 13.20
N ALA A 32 -1.99 -4.07 13.96
CA ALA A 32 -0.64 -4.34 14.44
C ALA A 32 0.33 -4.63 13.29
N LYS A 33 -0.11 -5.39 12.27
CA LYS A 33 0.66 -5.65 11.05
C LYS A 33 0.88 -4.39 10.22
N ILE A 34 -0.13 -3.52 10.12
CA ILE A 34 -0.04 -2.23 9.42
C ILE A 34 0.86 -1.28 10.19
N ALA A 35 0.78 -1.22 11.52
CA ALA A 35 1.68 -0.44 12.35
C ALA A 35 3.13 -0.91 12.18
N ALA A 36 3.39 -2.22 12.22
CA ALA A 36 4.71 -2.78 11.94
C ALA A 36 5.20 -2.42 10.51
N LYS A 37 4.31 -2.48 9.52
CA LYS A 37 4.63 -2.07 8.14
C LYS A 37 4.84 -0.56 8.00
N ALA A 38 4.19 0.26 8.83
CA ALA A 38 4.39 1.70 8.89
C ALA A 38 5.68 2.09 9.62
N PHE A 39 6.23 1.24 10.49
CA PHE A 39 7.59 1.42 11.00
C PHE A 39 8.65 0.90 10.01
N ILE A 40 8.32 -0.10 9.19
CA ILE A 40 9.14 -0.60 8.08
C ILE A 40 8.76 0.18 6.80
N PHE A 41 9.07 1.47 6.78
CA PHE A 41 8.86 2.35 5.63
C PHE A 41 9.80 1.93 4.47
N LYS A 42 9.44 0.88 3.73
CA LYS A 42 10.04 0.53 2.44
C LYS A 42 9.44 1.47 1.39
N ILE A 43 10.03 2.65 1.25
CA ILE A 43 9.87 3.46 0.04
C ILE A 43 10.93 2.96 -0.95
N ASP A 44 10.48 2.48 -2.10
CA ASP A 44 11.33 2.37 -3.29
C ASP A 44 11.75 3.79 -3.70
N ASN A 45 13.02 3.99 -4.06
CA ASN A 45 13.51 5.33 -4.40
C ASN A 45 12.64 5.96 -5.51
N PRO A 46 12.11 7.18 -5.30
CA PRO A 46 11.20 7.80 -6.26
C PRO A 46 11.86 8.04 -7.62
N GLU A 47 13.18 8.24 -7.66
CA GLU A 47 13.95 8.46 -8.90
C GLU A 47 13.97 7.21 -9.79
N ASP A 48 14.24 6.04 -9.22
CA ASP A 48 14.23 4.76 -9.95
C ASP A 48 12.83 4.43 -10.46
N LEU A 49 11.79 4.76 -9.69
CA LEU A 49 10.40 4.54 -10.07
C LEU A 49 9.99 5.42 -11.26
N ILE A 50 10.44 6.67 -11.30
CA ILE A 50 10.18 7.60 -12.41
C ILE A 50 10.85 7.10 -13.69
N ALA A 51 12.12 6.68 -13.62
CA ALA A 51 12.84 6.13 -14.78
C ALA A 51 12.10 4.92 -15.37
N LYS A 52 11.66 3.99 -14.51
CA LYS A 52 10.90 2.80 -14.92
C LYS A 52 9.55 3.16 -15.56
N ILE A 53 8.85 4.17 -15.06
CA ILE A 53 7.57 4.63 -15.64
C ILE A 53 7.76 5.23 -17.05
N VAL A 54 8.83 6.01 -17.25
CA VAL A 54 9.12 6.60 -18.57
C VAL A 54 9.46 5.51 -19.60
N GLU A 55 10.24 4.51 -19.19
CA GLU A 55 10.57 3.35 -20.05
C GLU A 55 9.32 2.56 -20.44
N MET A 56 8.42 2.29 -19.48
CA MET A 56 7.13 1.63 -19.76
C MET A 56 6.22 2.46 -20.67
N ALA A 57 6.23 3.79 -20.54
CA ALA A 57 5.46 4.67 -21.42
C ALA A 57 5.99 4.64 -22.87
N ASP A 58 7.30 4.56 -23.05
CA ASP A 58 7.91 4.43 -24.38
C ASP A 58 7.66 3.06 -25.02
N ALA A 59 7.69 1.99 -24.21
CA ALA A 59 7.32 0.64 -24.65
C ALA A 59 5.84 0.57 -25.08
N ALA A 60 4.93 1.16 -24.30
CA ALA A 60 3.50 1.24 -24.63
C ALA A 60 3.23 1.99 -25.94
N ARG A 61 4.01 3.03 -26.26
CA ARG A 61 3.88 3.80 -27.51
C ARG A 61 4.34 3.00 -28.74
N LYS A 62 5.33 2.12 -28.58
CA LYS A 62 5.94 1.36 -29.69
C LYS A 62 5.29 -0.01 -29.91
N GLY A 63 4.99 -0.74 -28.84
CA GLY A 63 4.48 -2.11 -28.88
C GLY A 63 3.02 -2.25 -28.43
N GLY A 64 2.36 -1.15 -28.06
CA GLY A 64 0.97 -1.17 -27.62
C GLY A 64 0.78 -1.97 -26.33
N PHE A 65 -0.40 -2.59 -26.21
CA PHE A 65 -0.84 -3.25 -25.00
C PHE A 65 0.02 -4.48 -24.63
N LEU A 66 0.43 -5.26 -25.64
CA LEU A 66 1.16 -6.52 -25.46
C LEU A 66 2.58 -6.31 -24.91
N ALA A 67 3.21 -5.17 -25.20
CA ALA A 67 4.53 -4.83 -24.70
C ALA A 67 4.54 -4.42 -23.22
N LEU A 68 3.38 -4.03 -22.65
CA LEU A 68 3.26 -3.72 -21.23
C LEU A 68 3.10 -4.97 -20.35
N GLU A 69 2.65 -6.09 -20.90
CA GLU A 69 2.49 -7.36 -20.19
C GLU A 69 3.82 -8.10 -20.02
N GLU A 70 4.75 -7.91 -20.95
CA GLU A 70 6.08 -8.53 -20.93
C GLU A 70 7.08 -7.79 -20.01
N MET A 71 6.76 -6.57 -19.56
CA MET A 71 7.61 -5.81 -18.63
C MET A 71 7.33 -6.17 -17.17
N GLU A 72 8.35 -6.61 -16.44
CA GLU A 72 8.23 -6.99 -15.04
C GLU A 72 8.12 -5.77 -14.11
N VAL A 73 6.89 -5.50 -13.66
CA VAL A 73 6.59 -4.40 -12.74
C VAL A 73 6.63 -4.89 -11.28
N ASP A 74 7.72 -4.57 -10.58
CA ASP A 74 7.93 -4.88 -9.15
C ASP A 74 6.90 -4.22 -8.23
N ASN A 75 6.46 -3.01 -8.58
CA ASN A 75 5.54 -2.28 -7.71
C ASN A 75 4.10 -2.76 -7.93
N SER A 76 3.53 -3.39 -6.91
CA SER A 76 2.14 -3.90 -6.91
C SER A 76 1.08 -2.84 -7.27
N PHE A 77 1.35 -1.55 -7.06
CA PHE A 77 0.47 -0.45 -7.44
C PHE A 77 0.53 -0.13 -8.93
N LEU A 78 1.73 -0.15 -9.52
CA LEU A 78 1.92 0.09 -10.95
C LEU A 78 1.38 -1.09 -11.77
N ARG A 79 1.60 -2.33 -11.32
CA ARG A 79 1.11 -3.54 -11.99
C ARG A 79 -0.42 -3.55 -12.11
N LYS A 80 -1.13 -3.19 -11.05
CA LYS A 80 -2.59 -3.03 -11.08
C LYS A 80 -3.06 -1.92 -12.04
N GLY A 81 -2.26 -0.86 -12.18
CA GLY A 81 -2.53 0.19 -13.17
C GLY A 81 -2.42 -0.34 -14.59
N VAL A 82 -1.38 -1.13 -14.88
CA VAL A 82 -1.22 -1.82 -16.16
C VAL A 82 -2.38 -2.77 -16.40
N ASP A 83 -2.74 -3.65 -15.44
CA ASP A 83 -3.86 -4.60 -15.53
C ASP A 83 -5.22 -3.93 -15.82
N LEU A 84 -5.43 -2.72 -15.34
CA LEU A 84 -6.66 -1.96 -15.62
C LEU A 84 -6.68 -1.36 -17.03
N LEU A 85 -5.50 -1.03 -17.57
CA LEU A 85 -5.33 -0.61 -18.95
C LEU A 85 -5.46 -1.81 -19.90
N VAL A 86 -4.84 -2.95 -19.54
CA VAL A 86 -5.33 -4.33 -19.70
C VAL A 86 -6.65 -4.51 -20.41
N ASP A 87 -7.63 -4.47 -19.51
CA ASP A 87 -9.00 -4.83 -19.73
C ASP A 87 -9.77 -3.79 -20.56
N GLY A 88 -9.10 -2.75 -21.10
CA GLY A 88 -9.70 -1.78 -22.02
C GLY A 88 -10.73 -0.85 -21.38
N HIS A 89 -10.69 -0.69 -20.05
CA HIS A 89 -11.60 0.20 -19.33
C HIS A 89 -11.24 1.69 -19.55
N ASP A 90 -12.27 2.53 -19.73
CA ASP A 90 -12.10 3.98 -19.90
C ASP A 90 -11.36 4.61 -18.70
N ALA A 91 -10.44 5.55 -18.99
CA ALA A 91 -9.66 6.29 -17.99
C ALA A 91 -10.53 6.91 -16.88
N ARG A 92 -11.77 7.35 -17.21
CA ARG A 92 -12.73 7.89 -16.22
C ARG A 92 -13.15 6.84 -15.19
N TRP A 93 -13.16 5.57 -15.56
CA TRP A 93 -13.49 4.44 -14.69
C TRP A 93 -12.25 3.90 -13.95
N CYS A 94 -11.08 3.95 -14.58
CA CYS A 94 -9.83 3.45 -14.01
C CYS A 94 -9.26 4.38 -12.91
N VAL A 95 -9.25 5.70 -13.14
CA VAL A 95 -8.61 6.68 -12.22
C VAL A 95 -9.17 6.64 -10.78
N PRO A 96 -10.50 6.56 -10.56
CA PRO A 96 -11.06 6.47 -9.20
C PRO A 96 -10.73 5.14 -8.49
N ARG A 97 -10.64 4.04 -9.23
CA ARG A 97 -10.34 2.71 -8.67
C ARG A 97 -8.85 2.55 -8.37
N TRP A 98 -8.01 3.15 -9.20
CA TRP A 98 -6.56 3.22 -9.00
C TRP A 98 -6.21 4.05 -7.76
N LYS A 99 -6.84 5.22 -7.56
CA LYS A 99 -6.69 6.04 -6.34
C LYS A 99 -7.10 5.32 -5.05
N LYS A 100 -8.02 4.36 -5.11
CA LYS A 100 -8.44 3.57 -3.93
C LYS A 100 -7.44 2.49 -3.52
N THR A 101 -6.43 2.19 -4.34
CA THR A 101 -5.44 1.13 -4.04
C THR A 101 -4.17 1.68 -3.41
N SER A 102 -3.95 2.99 -3.41
CA SER A 102 -2.75 3.61 -2.80
C SER A 102 -2.86 3.83 -1.28
N VAL A 103 -3.82 3.20 -0.60
CA VAL A 103 -4.03 3.27 0.86
C VAL A 103 -4.26 1.87 1.41
#